data_AF-T1A1B2-F1
#
_entry.id   AF-T1A1B2-F1
#
_cell.length_a   1.000
_cell.length_b   1.000
_cell.length_c   1.000
_cell.angle_alpha   90.00
_cell.angle_beta   90.00
_cell.angle_gamma   90.00
#
_symmetry.space_group_name_H-M   'P 1'
#
loop_
_entity.id
_entity.type
_entity.pdbx_description
1 polymer ?
#
loop_
_entity_poly.entity_id
_entity_poly.type
_entity_poly.pdbx_seq_one_letter_code
_entity_poly.pdbx_strand_id
1 'polypeptide(L)'
;MRADSVSVGFGAGGLLRQVTNMAAGTMPTDAVDLAQLDAGGQSAAAWLGGGAAYEASGTGTYVAPVYVLTSPGAAGTYNNVGSALLALD
;
A
#
# COMPACT_ATOMS: atom_id res chain seq x y z
N MET A 1 -12.88 14.80 -24.51
CA MET A 1 -11.51 14.27 -24.29
C MET A 1 -10.73 15.29 -23.47
N ARG A 2 -9.79 14.88 -22.62
CA ARG A 2 -8.90 15.83 -21.95
C ARG A 2 -7.88 16.36 -22.98
N ALA A 3 -7.63 17.66 -22.99
CA ALA A 3 -6.50 18.23 -23.73
C ALA A 3 -5.19 17.71 -23.11
N ASP A 4 -4.14 17.58 -23.93
CA ASP A 4 -2.78 17.24 -23.50
C ASP A 4 -2.63 15.86 -22.81
N SER A 5 -3.46 14.88 -23.19
CA SER A 5 -3.41 13.53 -22.64
C SER A 5 -2.82 12.51 -23.62
N VAL A 6 -1.97 11.61 -23.12
CA VAL A 6 -1.56 10.39 -23.82
C VAL A 6 -2.40 9.21 -23.31
N SER A 7 -2.98 8.43 -24.24
CA SER A 7 -3.72 7.20 -23.90
C SER A 7 -2.92 5.97 -24.34
N VAL A 8 -2.59 5.09 -23.40
CA VAL A 8 -1.88 3.82 -23.66
C VAL A 8 -2.84 2.64 -23.52
N GLY A 9 -3.55 2.35 -24.61
CA GLY A 9 -4.48 1.22 -24.67
C GLY A 9 -5.88 1.61 -25.10
N PHE A 10 -6.81 0.66 -24.93
CA PHE A 10 -8.20 0.85 -25.29
C PHE A 10 -9.11 0.36 -24.16
N GLY A 11 -9.53 1.32 -23.32
CA GLY A 11 -10.24 1.05 -22.06
C GLY A 11 -11.57 0.31 -22.22
N ALA A 12 -12.27 0.47 -23.36
CA ALA A 12 -13.53 -0.23 -23.62
C ALA A 12 -13.37 -1.72 -23.98
N GLY A 13 -12.16 -2.16 -24.32
CA GLY A 13 -11.87 -3.56 -24.67
C GLY A 13 -10.98 -4.31 -23.68
N GLY A 14 -10.63 -3.69 -22.54
CA GLY A 14 -9.72 -4.29 -21.55
C GLY A 14 -8.26 -4.44 -22.02
N LEU A 15 -7.88 -3.81 -23.15
CA LEU A 15 -6.51 -3.87 -23.65
C LEU A 15 -5.62 -2.85 -22.94
N LEU A 16 -5.01 -3.29 -21.84
CA LEU A 16 -3.98 -2.54 -21.11
C LEU A 16 -2.59 -2.78 -21.74
N ARG A 17 -1.67 -1.83 -21.54
CA ARG A 17 -0.24 -2.01 -21.86
C ARG A 17 0.58 -1.86 -20.59
N GLN A 18 1.63 -2.66 -20.46
CA GLN A 18 2.69 -2.40 -19.49
C GLN A 18 3.70 -1.44 -20.10
N VAL A 19 4.14 -0.46 -19.31
CA VAL A 19 5.24 0.43 -19.67
C VAL A 19 6.48 -0.09 -18.94
N THR A 20 7.45 -0.60 -19.69
CA THR A 20 8.67 -1.22 -19.16
C THR A 20 9.90 -0.36 -19.43
N ASN A 21 11.01 -0.64 -18.74
CA ASN A 21 12.25 0.15 -18.78
C ASN A 21 12.07 1.62 -18.35
N MET A 22 11.08 1.87 -17.49
CA MET A 22 10.89 3.17 -16.85
C MET A 22 11.89 3.29 -15.71
N ALA A 23 12.70 4.34 -15.72
CA ALA A 23 13.52 4.70 -14.57
C ALA A 23 12.64 5.23 -13.45
N ALA A 24 13.07 5.03 -12.20
CA ALA A 24 12.41 5.57 -11.03
C ALA A 24 12.23 7.10 -11.14
N GLY A 25 11.03 7.59 -10.86
CA GLY A 25 10.73 9.02 -10.85
C GLY A 25 11.47 9.75 -9.74
N THR A 26 11.95 10.96 -10.00
CA THR A 26 12.71 11.77 -9.02
C THR A 26 12.13 13.17 -8.81
N MET A 27 11.26 13.62 -9.71
CA MET A 27 10.56 14.90 -9.62
C MET A 27 9.05 14.70 -9.37
N PRO A 28 8.34 15.70 -8.83
CA PRO A 28 6.91 15.58 -8.49
C PRO A 28 5.97 15.24 -9.66
N THR A 29 6.41 15.47 -10.90
CA THR A 29 5.65 15.20 -12.12
C THR A 29 6.07 13.93 -12.84
N ASP A 30 7.05 13.20 -12.30
CA ASP A 30 7.49 11.93 -12.88
C ASP A 30 6.47 10.83 -12.55
N ALA A 31 6.38 9.83 -13.44
CA ALA A 31 5.68 8.60 -13.11
C ALA A 31 6.43 7.82 -12.03
N VAL A 32 5.69 7.11 -11.18
CA VAL A 32 6.22 6.23 -10.13
C VAL A 32 6.26 4.81 -10.70
N ASP A 33 7.42 4.15 -10.60
CA ASP A 33 7.53 2.73 -10.98
C ASP A 33 7.04 1.79 -9.87
N LEU A 34 6.96 0.48 -10.15
CA LEU A 34 6.48 -0.49 -9.18
C LEU A 34 7.42 -0.62 -7.96
N ALA A 35 8.73 -0.46 -8.14
CA ALA A 35 9.69 -0.57 -7.04
C ALA A 35 9.52 0.56 -6.03
N GLN A 36 9.25 1.78 -6.50
CA GLN A 36 8.95 2.93 -5.65
C GLN A 36 7.63 2.77 -4.90
N LEU A 37 6.59 2.26 -5.56
CA LEU A 37 5.32 1.94 -4.92
C LEU A 37 5.50 0.87 -3.82
N ASP A 38 6.23 -0.20 -4.14
CA ASP A 38 6.49 -1.30 -3.22
C ASP A 38 7.30 -0.86 -1.99
N ALA A 39 8.29 0.01 -2.17
CA ALA A 39 9.06 0.59 -1.06
C ALA A 39 8.17 1.42 -0.11
N GLY A 40 7.21 2.17 -0.65
CA GLY A 40 6.20 2.86 0.14
C GLY A 40 5.31 1.89 0.93
N GLY A 41 4.88 0.80 0.28
CA GLY A 41 4.08 -0.24 0.91
C GLY A 41 4.78 -0.92 2.08
N GLN A 42 6.05 -1.31 1.87
CA GLN A 42 6.90 -1.89 2.91
C GLN A 42 7.17 -0.94 4.08
N SER A 43 7.40 0.35 3.79
CA SER A 43 7.59 1.37 4.83
C SER A 43 6.36 1.51 5.72
N ALA A 44 5.16 1.54 5.12
CA ALA A 44 3.90 1.60 5.87
C ALA A 44 3.70 0.37 6.77
N ALA A 45 3.98 -0.83 6.26
CA ALA A 45 3.88 -2.06 7.05
C ALA A 45 4.87 -2.07 8.23
N ALA A 46 6.10 -1.61 8.00
CA ALA A 46 7.12 -1.49 9.05
C ALA A 46 6.70 -0.50 10.15
N TRP A 47 6.09 0.64 9.79
CA TRP A 47 5.59 1.61 10.76
C TRP A 47 4.40 1.10 11.57
N LEU A 48 3.54 0.27 10.97
CA LEU A 48 2.42 -0.35 11.68
C LEU A 48 2.90 -1.43 12.67
N GLY A 49 3.99 -2.13 12.37
CA GLY A 49 4.51 -3.20 13.22
C GLY A 49 3.49 -4.34 13.40
N GLY A 50 3.53 -5.04 14.54
CA GLY A 50 2.56 -6.10 14.85
C GLY A 50 2.52 -7.26 13.84
N GLY A 51 3.59 -7.47 13.06
CA GLY A 51 3.59 -8.45 11.98
C GLY A 51 2.87 -8.02 10.70
N ALA A 52 2.50 -6.73 10.56
CA ALA A 52 2.05 -6.20 9.28
C ALA A 52 3.12 -6.42 8.20
N ALA A 53 2.67 -6.77 7.01
CA ALA A 53 3.54 -7.00 5.86
C ALA A 53 2.89 -6.44 4.59
N TYR A 54 3.74 -6.15 3.60
CA TYR A 54 3.32 -5.77 2.26
C TYR A 54 3.98 -6.70 1.25
N GLU A 55 3.17 -7.36 0.43
CA GLU A 55 3.63 -8.33 -0.57
C GLU A 55 4.10 -7.60 -1.84
N ALA A 56 5.36 -7.14 -1.82
CA ALA A 56 6.02 -6.50 -2.95
C ALA A 56 6.14 -7.43 -4.16
N SER A 57 6.07 -6.88 -5.37
CA SER A 57 6.12 -7.59 -6.67
C SER A 57 5.03 -8.65 -6.92
N GLY A 58 4.05 -8.77 -6.01
CA GLY A 58 2.93 -9.71 -6.09
C GLY A 58 1.59 -9.01 -6.32
N THR A 59 0.60 -9.32 -5.49
CA THR A 59 -0.76 -8.75 -5.55
C THR A 59 -0.86 -7.31 -5.03
N GLY A 60 0.22 -6.76 -4.45
CA GLY A 60 0.21 -5.44 -3.80
C GLY A 60 -0.68 -5.42 -2.55
N THR A 61 -0.82 -6.58 -1.89
CA THR A 61 -1.72 -6.75 -0.73
C THR A 61 -1.00 -6.53 0.58
N TYR A 62 -1.75 -6.02 1.56
CA TYR A 62 -1.30 -5.89 2.94
C TYR A 62 -1.74 -7.07 3.78
N VAL A 63 -0.85 -7.54 4.66
CA VAL A 63 -1.18 -8.36 5.82
C VAL A 63 -1.43 -7.40 6.99
N ALA A 64 -2.59 -7.53 7.63
CA ALA A 64 -2.95 -6.67 8.76
C ALA A 64 -2.00 -6.89 9.95
N PRO A 65 -1.68 -5.83 10.73
CA PRO A 65 -0.99 -6.00 11.99
C PRO A 65 -1.81 -6.85 12.98
N VAL A 66 -1.16 -7.36 14.01
CA VAL A 66 -1.75 -8.02 15.16
C VAL A 66 -1.23 -7.35 16.42
N TYR A 67 -2.09 -6.57 17.06
CA TYR A 67 -1.83 -5.92 18.34
C TYR A 67 -2.48 -6.73 19.45
N VAL A 68 -1.66 -7.33 20.31
CA VAL A 68 -2.14 -8.06 21.49
C VAL A 68 -2.04 -7.13 22.69
N LEU A 69 -3.18 -6.84 23.32
CA LEU A 69 -3.27 -6.08 24.55
C LEU A 69 -3.54 -7.03 25.72
N THR A 70 -2.83 -6.82 26.82
CA THR A 70 -2.94 -7.62 28.05
C THR A 70 -3.40 -6.79 29.25
N SER A 71 -3.63 -5.50 29.06
CA SER A 71 -4.13 -4.59 30.08
C SER A 71 -5.53 -5.02 30.56
N PRO A 72 -5.80 -5.03 31.88
CA PRO A 72 -7.14 -5.29 32.41
C PRO A 72 -8.16 -4.30 31.83
N GLY A 73 -9.31 -4.81 31.35
CA GLY A 73 -10.35 -3.99 30.70
C GLY A 73 -10.17 -3.79 29.18
N ALA A 74 -8.97 -4.04 28.67
CA ALA A 74 -8.59 -3.84 27.26
C ALA A 74 -8.04 -5.11 26.58
N ALA A 75 -8.05 -6.24 27.30
CA ALA A 75 -7.38 -7.45 26.85
C ALA A 75 -8.02 -8.01 25.58
N GLY A 76 -7.21 -8.25 24.55
CA GLY A 76 -7.71 -8.68 23.25
C GLY A 76 -6.66 -8.64 22.15
N THR A 77 -7.09 -9.06 20.96
CA THR A 77 -6.30 -9.01 19.73
C THR A 77 -6.97 -8.10 18.73
N TYR A 78 -6.22 -7.13 18.21
CA TYR A 78 -6.74 -6.09 17.32
C TYR A 78 -5.91 -6.04 16.04
N ASN A 79 -6.58 -5.87 14.90
CA ASN A 79 -5.94 -5.89 13.59
C ASN A 79 -5.76 -4.51 12.96
N ASN A 80 -6.04 -3.45 13.72
CA ASN A 80 -5.88 -2.07 13.31
C ASN A 80 -5.62 -1.18 14.53
N VAL A 81 -4.95 -0.05 14.30
CA VAL A 81 -4.53 0.87 15.37
C VAL A 81 -5.73 1.47 16.09
N GLY A 82 -6.77 1.84 15.38
CA GLY A 82 -7.95 2.50 15.95
C GLY A 82 -8.66 1.62 17.00
N SER A 83 -8.95 0.37 16.66
CA SER A 83 -9.58 -0.58 17.59
C SER A 83 -8.69 -0.92 18.78
N ALA A 84 -7.37 -1.00 18.58
CA ALA A 84 -6.43 -1.24 19.68
C ALA A 84 -6.40 -0.05 20.65
N LEU A 85 -6.34 1.18 20.15
CA LEU A 85 -6.31 2.38 20.99
C LEU A 85 -7.65 2.62 21.71
N LEU A 86 -8.78 2.39 21.03
CA LEU A 86 -10.10 2.49 21.65
C LEU A 86 -10.32 1.49 22.78
N ALA A 87 -9.62 0.36 22.77
CA ALA A 87 -9.71 -0.61 23.85
C ALA A 87 -8.96 -0.16 25.12
N LEU A 88 -7.98 0.75 25.00
CA LEU A 88 -7.18 1.26 26.12
C LEU A 88 -7.78 2.50 26.78
N ASP A 89 -8.80 3.10 26.18
CA ASP A 89 -9.50 4.29 26.68
C ASP A 89 -10.38 3.98 27.90
#